data_AF-A0A3A8IM14-F1
#
_entry.id   AF-A0A3A8IM14-F1
#
_cell.length_a   1.000
_cell.length_b   1.000
_cell.length_c   1.000
_cell.angle_alpha   90.00
_cell.angle_beta   90.00
_cell.angle_gamma   90.00
#
_symmetry.space_group_name_H-M   'P 1'
#
loop_
_entity.id
_entity.type
_entity.pdbx_description
1 polymer ?
#
loop_
_entity_poly.entity_id
_entity_poly.type
_entity_poly.pdbx_seq_one_letter_code
_entity_poly.pdbx_strand_id
1 'polypeptide(L)'
;MIDAVLRNEGGKATILRRLESAGVTEEELANLTYRKEQLKVFHRLLTDQNYFDSRMRQLSIKSDQRERVWQNFLESNRWIFGYGLKFRWLTGIDNQPLERDLIGGDVLEGAGVRMDAVLRTRGRLASLCFVEIKHHQSALLRKVGKPYRGEAWLPSDELAGGVSQIQRGVWKALRRPGDEWEDFAGNIPVQPKSILVIGSLSEFATSDGQIDKAKYRSFELFRSNTQSPEIITFDELFERCRYIVESGDDVPAMENSSAPEPLHEPSSFHDEEDDGIPF
;
A
#
# COMPACT_ATOMS: atom_id res chain seq x y z
N MET A 1 -27.02 -1.06 -8.94
CA MET A 1 -27.98 -0.66 -7.89
C MET A 1 -28.37 0.81 -8.00
N ILE A 2 -27.43 1.75 -8.15
CA ILE A 2 -27.71 3.19 -8.40
C ILE A 2 -28.46 3.45 -9.72
N ASP A 3 -28.18 2.69 -10.78
CA ASP A 3 -28.84 2.87 -12.10
C ASP A 3 -30.36 2.68 -12.09
N ALA A 4 -30.92 1.95 -11.13
CA ALA A 4 -32.38 1.81 -11.00
C ALA A 4 -32.99 3.05 -10.29
N VAL A 5 -32.26 3.62 -9.32
CA VAL A 5 -32.68 4.80 -8.55
C VAL A 5 -32.57 6.08 -9.40
N LEU A 6 -31.57 6.19 -10.26
CA LEU A 6 -31.37 7.34 -11.15
C LEU A 6 -32.38 7.43 -12.30
N ARG A 7 -33.17 6.37 -12.57
CA ARG A 7 -34.20 6.39 -13.63
C ARG A 7 -35.49 7.13 -13.24
N ASN A 8 -35.67 7.43 -11.96
CA ASN A 8 -36.80 8.20 -11.45
C ASN A 8 -36.29 9.57 -10.94
N GLU A 9 -36.97 10.66 -11.28
CA GLU A 9 -36.61 12.01 -10.82
C GLU A 9 -36.58 12.12 -9.29
N GLY A 10 -37.48 11.43 -8.58
CA GLY A 10 -37.47 11.38 -7.12
C GLY A 10 -36.23 10.70 -6.53
N GLY A 11 -35.66 9.72 -7.24
CA GLY A 11 -34.42 9.05 -6.85
C GLY A 11 -33.19 9.94 -7.04
N LYS A 12 -33.12 10.69 -8.15
CA LYS A 12 -32.06 11.68 -8.39
C LYS A 12 -32.03 12.76 -7.30
N ALA A 13 -33.18 13.36 -6.99
CA ALA A 13 -33.29 14.39 -5.95
C ALA A 13 -32.94 13.88 -4.55
N THR A 14 -33.14 12.58 -4.29
CA THR A 14 -32.76 11.95 -3.01
C THR A 14 -31.26 11.74 -2.90
N ILE A 15 -30.60 11.33 -3.98
CA ILE A 15 -29.13 11.17 -4.00
C ILE A 15 -28.44 12.52 -3.86
N LEU A 16 -28.89 13.54 -4.59
CA LEU A 16 -28.32 14.89 -4.51
C LEU A 16 -28.40 15.47 -3.10
N ARG A 17 -29.57 15.38 -2.44
CA ARG A 17 -29.71 15.81 -1.05
C ARG A 17 -28.80 15.05 -0.09
N ARG A 18 -28.57 13.75 -0.31
CA ARG A 18 -27.63 12.98 0.51
C ARG A 18 -26.19 13.46 0.33
N LEU A 19 -25.76 13.69 -0.91
CA LEU A 19 -24.42 14.21 -1.22
C LEU A 19 -24.22 15.61 -0.62
N GLU A 20 -25.21 16.50 -0.76
CA GLU A 20 -25.20 17.83 -0.14
C GLU A 20 -25.16 17.74 1.39
N SER A 21 -26.00 16.90 2.00
CA SER A 21 -26.03 16.72 3.47
C SER A 21 -24.73 16.13 4.02
N ALA A 22 -24.05 15.29 3.24
CA ALA A 22 -22.75 14.73 3.58
C ALA A 22 -21.59 15.69 3.27
N GLY A 23 -21.87 16.85 2.67
CA GLY A 23 -20.85 17.82 2.29
C GLY A 23 -19.90 17.33 1.19
N VAL A 24 -20.31 16.35 0.38
CA VAL A 24 -19.46 15.76 -0.66
C VAL A 24 -19.19 16.80 -1.74
N THR A 25 -17.91 17.07 -1.98
CA THR A 25 -17.44 18.02 -2.99
C THR A 25 -17.36 17.38 -4.37
N GLU A 26 -17.38 18.22 -5.41
CA GLU A 26 -17.13 17.77 -6.80
C GLU A 26 -15.74 17.14 -6.93
N GLU A 27 -14.74 17.68 -6.22
CA GLU A 27 -13.39 17.14 -6.19
C GLU A 27 -13.34 15.72 -5.60
N GLU A 28 -14.04 15.46 -4.50
CA GLU A 28 -14.12 14.11 -3.91
C GLU A 28 -14.81 13.12 -4.85
N LEU A 29 -15.87 13.54 -5.54
CA LEU A 29 -16.54 12.72 -6.53
C LEU A 29 -15.65 12.42 -7.74
N ALA A 30 -14.92 13.42 -8.23
CA ALA A 30 -13.96 13.27 -9.32
C ALA A 30 -12.81 12.34 -8.92
N ASN A 31 -12.28 12.49 -7.70
CA ASN A 31 -11.24 11.64 -7.14
C ASN A 31 -11.69 10.18 -7.00
N LEU A 32 -12.91 9.94 -6.51
CA LEU A 32 -13.45 8.57 -6.42
C LEU A 32 -13.62 7.95 -7.81
N THR A 33 -14.13 8.72 -8.77
CA THR A 33 -14.30 8.27 -10.16
C THR A 33 -12.96 7.92 -10.78
N TYR A 34 -11.97 8.79 -10.63
CA TYR A 34 -10.59 8.55 -11.08
C TYR A 34 -10.03 7.26 -10.49
N ARG A 35 -10.12 7.08 -9.16
CA ARG A 35 -9.61 5.87 -8.48
C ARG A 35 -10.28 4.59 -9.00
N LYS A 36 -11.60 4.61 -9.26
CA LYS A 36 -12.32 3.47 -9.86
C LYS A 36 -11.79 3.13 -11.25
N GLU A 37 -11.51 4.11 -12.09
CA GLU A 37 -10.91 3.86 -13.41
C GLU A 37 -9.48 3.34 -13.30
N GLN A 38 -8.67 3.91 -12.40
CA GLN A 38 -7.30 3.45 -12.19
C GLN A 38 -7.24 2.04 -11.60
N LEU A 39 -8.24 1.62 -10.83
CA LEU A 39 -8.35 0.24 -10.36
C LEU A 39 -8.54 -0.74 -11.53
N LYS A 40 -9.35 -0.38 -12.55
CA LYS A 40 -9.47 -1.19 -13.77
C LYS A 40 -8.14 -1.26 -14.52
N VAL A 41 -7.41 -0.15 -14.60
CA VAL A 41 -6.07 -0.11 -15.22
C VAL A 41 -5.10 -1.02 -14.45
N PHE A 42 -5.06 -0.93 -13.12
CA PHE A 42 -4.25 -1.83 -12.27
C PHE A 42 -4.58 -3.29 -12.60
N HIS A 43 -5.86 -3.66 -12.54
CA HIS A 43 -6.28 -5.03 -12.81
C HIS A 43 -5.78 -5.52 -14.18
N ARG A 44 -5.92 -4.71 -15.23
CA ARG A 44 -5.43 -5.07 -16.58
C ARG A 44 -3.91 -5.16 -16.66
N LEU A 45 -3.17 -4.28 -16.00
CA LEU A 45 -1.70 -4.38 -15.93
C LEU A 45 -1.26 -5.68 -15.25
N LEU A 46 -2.04 -6.16 -14.27
CA LEU A 46 -1.75 -7.37 -13.51
C LEU A 46 -2.13 -8.65 -14.25
N THR A 47 -3.23 -8.66 -15.01
CA THR A 47 -3.83 -9.90 -15.55
C THR A 47 -3.78 -10.04 -17.08
N ASP A 48 -3.58 -8.95 -17.82
CA ASP A 48 -3.58 -8.95 -19.29
C ASP A 48 -2.18 -8.63 -19.82
N GLN A 49 -1.43 -9.67 -20.19
CA GLN A 49 -0.08 -9.53 -20.74
C GLN A 49 -0.03 -8.66 -22.00
N ASN A 50 -1.05 -8.75 -22.87
CA ASN A 50 -1.08 -7.94 -24.09
C ASN A 50 -1.27 -6.46 -23.75
N TYR A 51 -2.06 -6.15 -22.72
CA TYR A 51 -2.19 -4.78 -22.22
C TYR A 51 -0.89 -4.28 -21.60
N PHE A 52 -0.22 -5.10 -20.79
CA PHE A 52 1.10 -4.76 -20.23
C PHE A 52 2.13 -4.48 -21.33
N ASP A 53 2.23 -5.33 -22.35
CA ASP A 53 3.14 -5.18 -23.49
C ASP A 53 2.79 -3.96 -24.36
N SER A 54 1.49 -3.65 -24.48
CA SER A 54 1.03 -2.41 -25.11
C SER A 54 1.52 -1.19 -24.31
N ARG A 55 1.42 -1.24 -22.98
CA ARG A 55 1.88 -0.15 -22.11
C ARG A 55 3.39 0.05 -22.16
N MET A 56 4.17 -1.03 -22.19
CA MET A 56 5.62 -1.01 -22.43
C MET A 56 5.95 -0.24 -23.72
N ARG A 57 5.28 -0.57 -24.82
CA ARG A 57 5.46 0.11 -26.12
C ARG A 57 5.06 1.58 -26.09
N GLN A 58 3.91 1.90 -25.50
CA GLN A 58 3.43 3.29 -25.37
C GLN A 58 4.42 4.17 -24.59
N LEU A 59 5.01 3.64 -23.53
CA LEU A 59 5.97 4.34 -22.68
C LEU A 59 7.42 4.24 -23.18
N SER A 60 7.66 3.60 -24.33
CA SER A 60 9.01 3.33 -24.85
C SER A 60 9.95 2.65 -23.84
N ILE A 61 9.40 1.70 -23.05
CA ILE A 61 10.15 0.96 -22.03
C ILE A 61 10.72 -0.33 -22.66
N LYS A 62 11.99 -0.61 -22.35
CA LYS A 62 12.69 -1.82 -22.80
C LYS A 62 12.31 -3.04 -21.94
N SER A 63 12.46 -4.25 -22.50
CA SER A 63 12.07 -5.51 -21.83
C SER A 63 12.78 -5.76 -20.50
N ASP A 64 14.03 -5.30 -20.37
CA ASP A 64 14.86 -5.39 -19.15
C ASP A 64 14.51 -4.33 -18.09
N GLN A 65 13.56 -3.44 -18.38
CA GLN A 65 13.11 -2.34 -17.51
C GLN A 65 11.60 -2.43 -17.22
N ARG A 66 11.04 -3.63 -17.22
CA ARG A 66 9.60 -3.88 -17.07
C ARG A 66 9.00 -3.30 -15.79
N GLU A 67 9.78 -3.17 -14.73
CA GLU A 67 9.41 -2.51 -13.47
C GLU A 67 8.98 -1.05 -13.70
N ARG A 68 9.53 -0.37 -14.72
CA ARG A 68 9.20 1.03 -15.05
C ARG A 68 7.73 1.25 -15.43
N VAL A 69 7.02 0.22 -15.91
CA VAL A 69 5.58 0.30 -16.14
C VAL A 69 4.84 0.49 -14.82
N TRP A 70 5.22 -0.29 -13.80
CA TRP A 70 4.66 -0.20 -12.47
C TRP A 70 5.05 1.10 -11.78
N GLN A 71 6.33 1.50 -11.86
CA GLN A 71 6.78 2.81 -11.36
C GLN A 71 5.93 3.95 -11.96
N ASN A 72 5.72 3.97 -13.30
CA ASN A 72 4.90 5.00 -13.96
C ASN A 72 3.44 5.00 -13.49
N PHE A 73 2.84 3.81 -13.36
CA PHE A 73 1.47 3.67 -12.88
C PHE A 73 1.32 4.14 -11.42
N LEU A 74 2.22 3.71 -10.54
CA LEU A 74 2.19 4.01 -9.11
C LEU A 74 2.55 5.47 -8.81
N GLU A 75 3.41 6.09 -9.62
CA GLU A 75 3.71 7.53 -9.58
C GLU A 75 2.45 8.37 -9.81
N SER A 76 1.62 7.98 -10.78
CA SER A 76 0.34 8.65 -11.07
C SER A 76 -0.74 8.34 -10.03
N ASN A 77 -0.55 7.28 -9.23
CA ASN A 77 -1.53 6.74 -8.29
C ASN A 77 -0.99 6.68 -6.86
N ARG A 78 -0.34 7.75 -6.39
CA ARG A 78 0.31 7.82 -5.06
C ARG A 78 -0.60 7.45 -3.88
N TRP A 79 -1.92 7.61 -4.04
CA TRP A 79 -2.93 7.23 -3.05
C TRP A 79 -2.87 5.74 -2.68
N ILE A 80 -2.38 4.87 -3.58
CA ILE A 80 -2.19 3.42 -3.35
C ILE A 80 -1.32 3.17 -2.13
N PHE A 81 -0.22 3.91 -1.98
CA PHE A 81 0.67 3.76 -0.82
C PHE A 81 0.13 4.42 0.45
N GLY A 82 -0.72 5.44 0.32
CA GLY A 82 -1.23 6.21 1.44
C GLY A 82 -2.27 5.50 2.30
N TYR A 83 -3.21 4.79 1.68
CA TYR A 83 -4.26 4.06 2.40
C TYR A 83 -3.84 2.60 2.69
N GLY A 84 -3.31 1.88 1.69
CA GLY A 84 -3.27 0.41 1.68
C GLY A 84 -2.22 -0.29 2.56
N LEU A 85 -1.40 0.43 3.32
CA LEU A 85 -0.22 -0.13 4.00
C LEU A 85 -0.21 0.18 5.51
N LYS A 86 -1.38 -0.04 6.12
CA LYS A 86 -1.91 0.50 7.40
C LYS A 86 -2.27 1.99 7.28
N PHE A 87 -3.43 2.36 7.83
CA PHE A 87 -4.10 3.67 7.76
C PHE A 87 -3.22 4.86 8.25
N ARG A 88 -2.20 5.28 7.52
CA ARG A 88 -1.34 6.44 7.85
C ARG A 88 -0.91 7.17 6.59
N TRP A 89 -1.69 8.17 6.16
CA TRP A 89 -1.58 8.83 4.86
C TRP A 89 -0.13 9.20 4.48
N LEU A 90 0.43 8.41 3.56
CA LEU A 90 1.71 8.66 2.91
C LEU A 90 1.54 9.59 1.71
N THR A 91 2.41 10.58 1.57
CA THR A 91 2.55 11.38 0.34
C THR A 91 3.97 11.30 -0.18
N GLY A 92 4.12 11.46 -1.50
CA GLY A 92 5.42 11.81 -2.07
C GLY A 92 5.92 13.14 -1.49
N ILE A 93 7.21 13.42 -1.72
CA ILE A 93 7.82 14.70 -1.33
C ILE A 93 7.38 15.76 -2.35
N ASP A 94 7.17 16.99 -1.87
CA ASP A 94 6.40 17.99 -2.59
C ASP A 94 7.05 18.34 -3.95
N ASN A 95 6.23 18.39 -5.00
CA ASN A 95 6.62 18.68 -6.39
C ASN A 95 7.71 17.78 -7.03
N GLN A 96 8.05 16.62 -6.43
CA GLN A 96 9.13 15.74 -6.90
C GLN A 96 8.65 14.31 -7.25
N PRO A 97 9.39 13.54 -8.08
CA PRO A 97 9.11 12.11 -8.37
C PRO A 97 9.25 11.19 -7.15
N LEU A 98 8.60 10.02 -7.17
CA LEU A 98 8.75 8.98 -6.15
C LEU A 98 10.13 8.33 -6.22
N GLU A 99 10.60 7.95 -7.41
CA GLU A 99 11.92 7.34 -7.62
C GLU A 99 13.04 8.33 -7.28
N ARG A 100 14.02 7.91 -6.47
CA ARG A 100 15.16 8.76 -6.06
C ARG A 100 16.46 7.99 -5.94
N ASP A 101 17.55 8.66 -6.32
CA ASP A 101 18.89 8.35 -5.84
C ASP A 101 19.01 8.86 -4.39
N LEU A 102 19.24 7.95 -3.45
CA LEU A 102 19.29 8.28 -2.03
C LEU A 102 20.66 8.78 -1.56
N ILE A 103 21.72 8.31 -2.22
CA ILE A 103 23.10 8.66 -1.91
C ILE A 103 23.87 8.80 -3.22
N GLY A 104 24.48 9.97 -3.44
CA GLY A 104 25.49 10.18 -4.48
C GLY A 104 26.71 9.30 -4.21
N GLY A 105 27.13 8.51 -5.20
CA GLY A 105 28.28 7.64 -5.06
C GLY A 105 29.57 8.43 -4.87
N ASP A 106 29.98 8.60 -3.60
CA ASP A 106 31.37 8.64 -3.09
C ASP A 106 31.41 8.95 -1.58
N VAL A 107 30.31 9.41 -0.98
CA VAL A 107 30.26 9.76 0.45
C VAL A 107 30.25 8.53 1.39
N LEU A 108 29.65 7.41 0.96
CA LEU A 108 29.45 6.21 1.80
C LEU A 108 29.67 4.90 1.01
N GLU A 109 30.96 4.55 0.87
CA GLU A 109 31.60 3.34 0.31
C GLU A 109 30.80 2.53 -0.75
N GLY A 110 31.42 2.45 -1.94
CA GLY A 110 30.88 1.78 -3.11
C GLY A 110 29.70 2.53 -3.73
N ALA A 111 29.03 1.87 -4.69
CA ALA A 111 27.94 2.47 -5.45
C ALA A 111 26.86 3.11 -4.56
N GLY A 112 26.33 4.25 -5.04
CA GLY A 112 25.09 4.84 -4.54
C GLY A 112 23.93 3.86 -4.59
N VAL A 113 22.83 4.18 -3.91
CA VAL A 113 21.64 3.33 -3.89
C VAL A 113 20.42 4.13 -4.32
N ARG A 114 19.65 3.54 -5.23
CA ARG A 114 18.41 4.05 -5.80
C ARG A 114 17.23 3.25 -5.27
N MET A 115 16.12 3.92 -5.00
CA MET A 115 14.85 3.30 -4.61
C MET A 115 13.74 3.68 -5.59
N ASP A 116 12.79 2.78 -5.78
CA ASP A 116 11.63 2.99 -6.66
C ASP A 116 10.65 4.03 -6.11
N ALA A 117 10.50 4.12 -4.77
CA ALA A 117 9.80 5.23 -4.14
C ALA A 117 10.36 5.62 -2.77
N VAL A 118 10.31 6.91 -2.46
CA VAL A 118 10.51 7.45 -1.10
C VAL A 118 9.33 8.32 -0.72
N LEU A 119 8.64 7.94 0.36
CA LEU A 119 7.40 8.54 0.81
C LEU A 119 7.57 9.13 2.21
N ARG A 120 6.67 10.04 2.61
CA ARG A 120 6.59 10.57 3.98
C ARG A 120 5.17 10.51 4.52
N THR A 121 5.00 10.32 5.83
CA THR A 121 3.69 10.50 6.48
C THR A 121 3.31 11.97 6.59
N ARG A 122 2.02 12.30 6.43
CA ARG A 122 1.49 13.62 6.80
C ARG A 122 1.32 13.74 8.32
N GLY A 123 1.91 14.78 8.93
CA GLY A 123 1.84 15.06 10.37
C GLY A 123 2.95 16.02 10.83
N ARG A 124 2.89 16.52 12.08
CA ARG A 124 3.92 17.42 12.65
C ARG A 124 5.31 16.77 12.74
N LEU A 125 5.37 15.43 12.75
CA LEU A 125 6.58 14.63 12.62
C LEU A 125 6.39 13.69 11.44
N ALA A 126 7.15 13.89 10.35
CA ALA A 126 7.05 13.05 9.18
C ALA A 126 8.04 11.87 9.29
N SER A 127 7.53 10.64 9.15
CA SER A 127 8.35 9.43 9.04
C SER A 127 8.49 9.03 7.57
N LEU A 128 9.71 8.69 7.14
CA LEU A 128 9.97 8.23 5.79
C LEU A 128 9.57 6.76 5.59
N CYS A 129 9.19 6.42 4.37
CA CYS A 129 8.88 5.07 3.94
C CYS A 129 9.56 4.79 2.59
N PHE A 130 10.44 3.79 2.57
CA PHE A 130 11.13 3.35 1.36
C PHE A 130 10.35 2.23 0.67
N VAL A 131 10.26 2.27 -0.65
CA VAL A 131 9.61 1.22 -1.43
C VAL A 131 10.54 0.74 -2.52
N GLU A 132 10.71 -0.58 -2.62
CA GLU A 132 11.25 -1.26 -3.81
C GLU A 132 10.11 -2.04 -4.47
N ILE A 133 10.09 -2.02 -5.79
CA ILE A 133 9.10 -2.61 -6.66
C ILE A 133 9.83 -3.54 -7.63
N LYS A 134 9.59 -4.84 -7.48
CA LYS A 134 9.94 -5.82 -8.52
C LYS A 134 8.74 -6.05 -9.41
N HIS A 135 8.93 -6.75 -10.52
CA HIS A 135 7.83 -7.07 -11.40
C HIS A 135 6.81 -8.02 -10.73
N HIS A 136 5.53 -7.87 -11.07
CA HIS A 136 4.44 -8.76 -10.63
C HIS A 136 4.61 -10.24 -11.02
N GLN A 137 5.46 -10.55 -12.02
CA GLN A 137 5.82 -11.92 -12.40
C GLN A 137 7.21 -12.35 -11.92
N SER A 138 7.89 -11.52 -11.11
CA SER A 138 9.10 -11.96 -10.42
C SER A 138 8.74 -13.11 -9.49
N ALA A 139 9.55 -14.17 -9.52
CA ALA A 139 9.28 -15.35 -8.71
C ALA A 139 9.39 -15.00 -7.22
N LEU A 140 8.52 -15.56 -6.39
CA LEU A 140 8.59 -15.47 -4.94
C LEU A 140 9.54 -16.54 -4.37
N LEU A 141 9.49 -17.75 -4.94
CA LEU A 141 10.37 -18.86 -4.57
C LEU A 141 11.31 -19.25 -5.71
N ARG A 142 12.42 -19.92 -5.40
CA ARG A 142 13.29 -20.48 -6.43
C ARG A 142 12.53 -21.53 -7.25
N LYS A 143 12.63 -21.42 -8.58
CA LYS A 143 12.03 -22.36 -9.53
C LYS A 143 12.83 -23.67 -9.60
N VAL A 144 12.70 -24.50 -8.57
CA VAL A 144 13.35 -25.82 -8.47
C VAL A 144 12.31 -26.93 -8.44
N GLY A 145 12.69 -28.15 -8.83
CA GLY A 145 11.77 -29.30 -8.84
C GLY A 145 11.55 -29.95 -7.47
N LYS A 146 12.42 -29.67 -6.49
CA LYS A 146 12.37 -30.25 -5.14
C LYS A 146 12.71 -29.20 -4.09
N PRO A 147 12.06 -29.22 -2.90
CA PRO A 147 12.41 -28.35 -1.79
C PRO A 147 13.82 -28.64 -1.24
N TYR A 148 14.45 -27.62 -0.69
CA TYR A 148 15.71 -27.75 0.04
C TYR A 148 15.51 -28.69 1.23
N ARG A 149 16.31 -29.76 1.27
CA ARG A 149 16.23 -30.83 2.28
C ARG A 149 14.83 -31.41 2.45
N GLY A 150 14.02 -31.44 1.39
CA GLY A 150 12.72 -32.12 1.40
C GLY A 150 11.54 -31.30 1.93
N GLU A 151 11.78 -30.15 2.59
CA GLU A 151 10.69 -29.45 3.31
C GLU A 151 10.62 -27.95 3.05
N ALA A 152 11.76 -27.29 2.78
CA ALA A 152 11.83 -25.83 2.69
C ALA A 152 11.98 -25.36 1.25
N TRP A 153 11.05 -24.53 0.78
CA TRP A 153 11.23 -23.83 -0.49
C TRP A 153 11.98 -22.52 -0.24
N LEU A 154 13.08 -22.31 -0.96
CA LEU A 154 13.94 -21.16 -0.75
C LEU A 154 13.34 -19.91 -1.42
N PRO A 155 13.49 -18.71 -0.82
CA PRO A 155 13.12 -17.46 -1.48
C PRO A 155 13.90 -17.31 -2.78
N SER A 156 13.27 -16.73 -3.79
CA SER A 156 13.94 -16.44 -5.07
C SER A 156 15.06 -15.42 -4.89
N ASP A 157 15.94 -15.32 -5.88
CA ASP A 157 17.00 -14.30 -5.91
C ASP A 157 16.40 -12.89 -5.98
N GLU A 158 15.25 -12.71 -6.65
CA GLU A 158 14.50 -11.46 -6.70
C GLU A 158 13.95 -11.05 -5.32
N LEU A 159 13.39 -12.01 -4.57
CA LEU A 159 12.83 -11.76 -3.24
C LEU A 159 13.94 -11.47 -2.22
N ALA A 160 14.95 -12.33 -2.13
CA ALA A 160 16.08 -12.14 -1.21
C ALA A 160 16.92 -10.90 -1.57
N GLY A 161 17.11 -10.66 -2.87
CA GLY A 161 17.80 -9.48 -3.40
C GLY A 161 17.03 -8.20 -3.12
N GLY A 162 15.71 -8.16 -3.35
CA GLY A 162 14.85 -7.03 -3.03
C GLY A 162 14.86 -6.65 -1.55
N VAL A 163 14.79 -7.64 -0.65
CA VAL A 163 14.95 -7.42 0.80
C VAL A 163 16.30 -6.78 1.12
N SER A 164 17.38 -7.36 0.60
CA SER A 164 18.74 -6.89 0.85
C SER A 164 18.98 -5.47 0.30
N GLN A 165 18.42 -5.15 -0.88
CA GLN A 165 18.53 -3.85 -1.52
C GLN A 165 17.86 -2.76 -0.68
N ILE A 166 16.62 -2.99 -0.24
CA ILE A 166 15.91 -2.06 0.64
C ILE A 166 16.68 -1.86 1.95
N GLN A 167 17.07 -2.94 2.61
CA GLN A 167 17.79 -2.87 3.88
C GLN A 167 19.08 -2.05 3.75
N ARG A 168 19.82 -2.25 2.66
CA ARG A 168 21.02 -1.46 2.35
C ARG A 168 20.69 0.02 2.15
N GLY A 169 19.63 0.34 1.42
CA GLY A 169 19.23 1.74 1.21
C GLY A 169 18.75 2.42 2.48
N VAL A 170 18.02 1.73 3.35
CA VAL A 170 17.63 2.23 4.68
C VAL A 170 18.88 2.46 5.56
N TRP A 171 19.78 1.48 5.63
CA TRP A 171 21.05 1.57 6.39
C TRP A 171 21.95 2.70 5.90
N LYS A 172 21.93 2.96 4.58
CA LYS A 172 22.61 4.09 3.94
C LYS A 172 21.94 5.42 4.30
N ALA A 173 20.62 5.51 4.16
CA ALA A 173 19.85 6.71 4.50
C ALA A 173 20.09 7.13 5.96
N LEU A 174 20.02 6.21 6.92
CA LEU A 174 20.27 6.50 8.34
C LEU A 174 21.70 6.98 8.65
N ARG A 175 22.66 6.72 7.76
CA ARG A 175 24.04 7.21 7.85
C ARG A 175 24.27 8.58 7.20
N ARG A 176 23.24 9.16 6.58
CA ARG A 176 23.32 10.45 5.87
C ARG A 176 23.46 11.61 6.88
N PRO A 177 24.39 12.55 6.67
CA PRO A 177 24.51 13.77 7.48
C PRO A 177 23.18 14.56 7.56
N GLY A 178 22.94 15.19 8.71
CA GLY A 178 21.67 15.89 9.01
C GLY A 178 21.34 17.03 8.05
N ASP A 179 22.37 17.77 7.64
CA ASP A 179 22.35 18.87 6.67
C ASP A 179 21.98 18.40 5.26
N GLU A 180 22.21 17.14 4.93
CA GLU A 180 21.79 16.61 3.63
C GLU A 180 20.29 16.21 3.60
N TRP A 181 19.56 16.28 4.72
CA TRP A 181 18.12 16.01 4.76
C TRP A 181 17.24 17.23 4.40
N GLU A 182 17.83 18.34 3.95
CA GLU A 182 17.09 19.54 3.51
C GLU A 182 16.04 19.22 2.42
N ASP A 183 16.37 18.32 1.50
CA ASP A 183 15.46 17.84 0.45
C ASP A 183 14.19 17.14 0.99
N PHE A 184 14.17 16.81 2.28
CA PHE A 184 13.09 16.15 3.00
C PHE A 184 12.53 17.06 4.12
N ALA A 185 12.69 18.37 3.98
CA ALA A 185 12.29 19.38 4.98
C ALA A 185 12.93 19.15 6.36
N GLY A 186 14.18 18.67 6.39
CA GLY A 186 14.93 18.41 7.61
C GLY A 186 14.43 17.21 8.43
N ASN A 187 13.53 16.39 7.87
CA ASN A 187 13.04 15.18 8.55
C ASN A 187 14.10 14.08 8.50
N ILE A 188 14.95 14.03 9.52
CA ILE A 188 15.90 12.93 9.72
C ILE A 188 15.08 11.70 10.16
N PRO A 189 15.04 10.62 9.36
CA PRO A 189 14.30 9.43 9.73
C PRO A 189 14.94 8.75 10.93
N VAL A 190 14.19 8.53 12.00
CA VAL A 190 14.66 7.78 13.19
C VAL A 190 14.59 6.28 12.94
N GLN A 191 13.44 5.81 12.44
CA GLN A 191 13.23 4.43 11.97
C GLN A 191 12.27 4.46 10.77
N PRO A 192 12.79 4.53 9.54
CA PRO A 192 11.93 4.61 8.37
C PRO A 192 11.21 3.28 8.13
N LYS A 193 9.95 3.36 7.70
CA LYS A 193 9.23 2.18 7.18
C LYS A 193 9.95 1.70 5.92
N SER A 194 9.82 0.43 5.57
CA SER A 194 10.17 -0.01 4.23
C SER A 194 9.27 -1.12 3.72
N ILE A 195 9.03 -1.16 2.40
CA ILE A 195 8.05 -2.01 1.74
C ILE A 195 8.66 -2.58 0.47
N LEU A 196 8.55 -3.89 0.27
CA LEU A 196 8.89 -4.56 -0.98
C LEU A 196 7.59 -5.02 -1.66
N VAL A 197 7.31 -4.49 -2.85
CA VAL A 197 6.21 -4.94 -3.71
C VAL A 197 6.76 -5.92 -4.75
N ILE A 198 6.36 -7.19 -4.72
CA ILE A 198 6.96 -8.23 -5.57
C ILE A 198 6.01 -9.38 -5.88
N GLY A 199 6.05 -9.87 -7.12
CA GLY A 199 5.40 -11.12 -7.49
C GLY A 199 3.89 -11.15 -7.27
N SER A 200 3.33 -12.35 -7.20
CA SER A 200 1.90 -12.59 -7.04
C SER A 200 1.69 -13.92 -6.31
N LEU A 201 0.73 -14.00 -5.38
CA LEU A 201 0.42 -15.26 -4.68
C LEU A 201 -0.16 -16.31 -5.63
N SER A 202 -0.63 -15.91 -6.81
CA SER A 202 -1.00 -16.82 -7.90
C SER A 202 0.15 -17.76 -8.33
N GLU A 203 1.42 -17.46 -7.98
CA GLU A 203 2.54 -18.40 -8.13
C GLU A 203 2.29 -19.75 -7.42
N PHE A 204 1.51 -19.74 -6.33
CA PHE A 204 1.22 -20.94 -5.55
C PHE A 204 -0.04 -21.66 -6.01
N ALA A 205 -0.73 -21.18 -7.04
CA ALA A 205 -1.89 -21.87 -7.60
C ALA A 205 -1.47 -23.17 -8.30
N THR A 206 -2.18 -24.25 -8.01
CA THR A 206 -2.04 -25.55 -8.69
C THR A 206 -2.98 -25.66 -9.88
N SER A 207 -2.76 -26.65 -10.75
CA SER A 207 -3.53 -26.83 -11.99
C SER A 207 -5.03 -27.08 -11.78
N ASP A 208 -5.43 -27.54 -10.59
CA ASP A 208 -6.80 -27.74 -10.14
C ASP A 208 -7.40 -26.51 -9.40
N GLY A 209 -6.68 -25.38 -9.39
CA GLY A 209 -7.11 -24.14 -8.75
C GLY A 209 -6.94 -24.12 -7.22
N GLN A 210 -6.32 -25.13 -6.63
CA GLN A 210 -5.93 -25.15 -5.22
C GLN A 210 -4.63 -24.36 -4.99
N ILE A 211 -4.18 -24.30 -3.73
CA ILE A 211 -2.91 -23.67 -3.35
C ILE A 211 -1.91 -24.75 -2.95
N ASP A 212 -0.69 -24.68 -3.48
CA ASP A 212 0.48 -25.42 -3.00
C ASP A 212 0.85 -24.92 -1.61
N LYS A 213 0.28 -25.56 -0.58
CA LYS A 213 0.43 -25.18 0.83
C LYS A 213 1.89 -25.22 1.29
N ALA A 214 2.73 -26.08 0.72
CA ALA A 214 4.13 -26.21 1.15
C ALA A 214 4.96 -25.01 0.66
N LYS A 215 4.76 -24.61 -0.59
CA LYS A 215 5.36 -23.39 -1.15
C LYS A 215 4.83 -22.14 -0.46
N TYR A 216 3.51 -22.00 -0.37
CA TYR A 216 2.88 -20.88 0.33
C TYR A 216 3.40 -20.75 1.76
N ARG A 217 3.46 -21.84 2.53
CA ARG A 217 4.01 -21.83 3.89
C ARG A 217 5.46 -21.35 3.95
N SER A 218 6.30 -21.77 3.00
CA SER A 218 7.70 -21.34 2.96
C SER A 218 7.82 -19.83 2.70
N PHE A 219 7.02 -19.30 1.78
CA PHE A 219 6.94 -17.87 1.52
C PHE A 219 6.41 -17.08 2.73
N GLU A 220 5.30 -17.54 3.33
CA GLU A 220 4.70 -16.90 4.50
C GLU A 220 5.68 -16.86 5.68
N LEU A 221 6.36 -17.97 5.98
CA LEU A 221 7.36 -18.03 7.04
C LEU A 221 8.52 -17.07 6.79
N PHE A 222 8.99 -16.96 5.54
CA PHE A 222 10.03 -16.01 5.20
C PHE A 222 9.57 -14.56 5.43
N ARG A 223 8.39 -14.18 4.91
CA ARG A 223 7.93 -12.80 5.03
C ARG A 223 7.55 -12.43 6.46
N SER A 224 6.90 -13.32 7.21
CA SER A 224 6.44 -13.03 8.58
C SER A 224 7.60 -12.84 9.55
N ASN A 225 8.78 -13.42 9.24
CA ASN A 225 9.99 -13.30 10.04
C ASN A 225 11.00 -12.30 9.47
N THR A 226 10.62 -11.58 8.40
CA THR A 226 11.40 -10.45 7.89
C THR A 226 10.96 -9.18 8.60
N GLN A 227 11.81 -8.62 9.46
CA GLN A 227 11.47 -7.43 10.27
C GLN A 227 11.23 -6.17 9.43
N SER A 228 12.04 -5.96 8.39
CA SER A 228 11.97 -4.84 7.46
C SER A 228 12.69 -5.27 6.18
N PRO A 229 12.06 -5.20 4.99
CA PRO A 229 10.78 -4.55 4.66
C PRO A 229 9.52 -5.38 4.99
N GLU A 230 8.35 -4.72 5.00
CA GLU A 230 7.06 -5.39 4.78
C GLU A 230 7.00 -5.90 3.33
N ILE A 231 6.78 -7.19 3.13
CA ILE A 231 6.70 -7.80 1.79
C ILE A 231 5.22 -7.94 1.42
N ILE A 232 4.82 -7.33 0.30
CA ILE A 232 3.46 -7.37 -0.24
C ILE A 232 3.49 -7.82 -1.70
N THR A 233 2.57 -8.69 -2.10
CA THR A 233 2.43 -9.09 -3.51
C THR A 233 1.50 -8.15 -4.28
N PHE A 234 1.57 -8.16 -5.62
CA PHE A 234 0.75 -7.26 -6.43
C PHE A 234 -0.75 -7.54 -6.34
N ASP A 235 -1.14 -8.81 -6.24
CA ASP A 235 -2.53 -9.22 -6.02
C ASP A 235 -3.03 -8.80 -4.64
N GLU A 236 -2.23 -8.95 -3.58
CA GLU A 236 -2.57 -8.41 -2.25
C GLU A 236 -2.72 -6.87 -2.28
N LEU A 237 -1.79 -6.16 -2.92
CA LEU A 237 -1.85 -4.71 -3.05
C LEU A 237 -3.09 -4.26 -3.83
N PHE A 238 -3.41 -4.96 -4.93
CA PHE A 238 -4.63 -4.72 -5.71
C PHE A 238 -5.88 -4.91 -4.86
N GLU A 239 -5.98 -6.00 -4.10
CA GLU A 239 -7.12 -6.29 -3.22
C GLU A 239 -7.32 -5.21 -2.16
N ARG A 240 -6.23 -4.72 -1.55
CA ARG A 240 -6.30 -3.58 -0.62
C ARG A 240 -6.81 -2.32 -1.32
N CYS A 241 -6.29 -1.98 -2.50
CA CYS A 241 -6.75 -0.84 -3.29
C CYS A 241 -8.22 -0.97 -3.69
N ARG A 242 -8.64 -2.15 -4.15
CA ARG A 242 -10.03 -2.45 -4.49
C ARG A 242 -10.93 -2.19 -3.30
N TYR A 243 -10.56 -2.76 -2.15
CA TYR A 243 -11.32 -2.62 -0.93
C TYR A 243 -11.51 -1.15 -0.53
N ILE A 244 -10.45 -0.33 -0.55
CA ILE A 244 -10.52 1.12 -0.26
C ILE A 244 -11.45 1.88 -1.22
N VAL A 245 -11.47 1.50 -2.50
CA VAL A 245 -12.21 2.21 -3.54
C VAL A 245 -13.68 1.77 -3.63
N GLU A 246 -13.95 0.49 -3.33
CA GLU A 246 -15.28 -0.12 -3.44
C GLU A 246 -16.04 -0.11 -2.12
N SER A 247 -15.35 -0.34 -1.01
CA SER A 247 -15.86 -0.24 0.35
C SER A 247 -15.35 1.09 0.89
N GLY A 248 -16.13 2.16 0.68
CA GLY A 248 -15.77 3.49 1.18
C GLY A 248 -15.73 3.47 2.70
N ASP A 249 -14.55 3.14 3.26
CA ASP A 249 -14.26 2.88 4.67
C ASP A 249 -15.23 1.88 5.33
N ASP A 250 -14.73 0.98 6.18
CA ASP A 250 -15.59 0.17 7.07
C ASP A 250 -16.27 1.12 8.07
N VAL A 251 -17.34 1.79 7.64
CA VAL A 251 -18.33 2.35 8.55
C VAL A 251 -19.36 1.23 8.72
N PRO A 252 -19.49 0.65 9.92
CA PRO A 252 -20.56 -0.29 10.22
C PRO A 252 -21.87 0.35 9.75
N ALA A 253 -22.67 -0.38 8.97
CA ALA A 253 -23.98 0.09 8.56
C ALA A 253 -24.72 0.56 9.81
N MET A 254 -25.00 1.86 9.92
CA MET A 254 -25.94 2.34 10.93
C MET A 254 -27.27 1.69 10.58
N GLU A 255 -27.61 0.63 11.30
CA GLU A 255 -28.98 0.21 11.43
C GLU A 255 -29.79 1.43 11.88
N ASN A 256 -30.93 1.64 11.25
CA ASN A 256 -31.90 2.67 11.62
C ASN A 256 -32.29 2.47 13.09
N SER A 257 -31.55 3.07 14.03
CA SER A 257 -32.04 3.24 15.39
C SER A 257 -32.81 4.57 15.42
N SER A 258 -34.08 4.42 15.75
CA SER A 258 -34.96 5.50 16.19
C SER A 258 -34.23 6.42 17.17
N ALA A 259 -34.44 7.73 17.02
CA ALA A 259 -33.85 8.80 17.81
C ALA A 259 -33.72 8.45 19.31
N PRO A 260 -32.60 8.82 19.96
CA PRO A 260 -32.46 8.61 21.40
C PRO A 260 -33.46 9.49 22.13
N GLU A 261 -34.24 8.88 23.04
CA GLU A 261 -35.03 9.62 24.03
C GLU A 261 -34.10 10.53 24.86
N PRO A 262 -34.57 11.73 25.25
CA PRO A 262 -33.79 12.63 26.07
C PRO A 262 -33.49 11.99 27.43
N LEU A 263 -32.20 12.00 27.79
CA LEU A 263 -31.68 11.53 29.07
C LEU A 263 -32.41 12.20 30.23
N HIS A 264 -33.09 11.39 31.04
CA HIS A 264 -33.53 11.78 32.38
C HIS A 264 -32.29 12.15 33.21
N GLU A 265 -32.30 13.35 33.81
CA GLU A 265 -31.30 13.75 34.79
C GLU A 265 -31.24 12.74 35.94
N PRO A 266 -30.06 12.25 36.35
CA PRO A 266 -29.95 11.38 37.50
C PRO A 266 -30.20 12.19 38.78
N SER A 267 -31.15 11.70 39.58
CA SER A 267 -31.40 12.14 40.94
C SER A 267 -30.13 12.04 41.79
N SER A 268 -29.87 13.10 42.55
CA SER A 268 -28.87 13.19 43.61
C SER A 268 -28.78 11.91 44.44
N PHE A 269 -27.60 11.29 44.48
CA PHE A 269 -27.25 10.31 45.52
C PHE A 269 -26.05 10.80 46.31
N HIS A 270 -26.21 10.66 47.62
CA HIS A 270 -25.39 11.11 48.71
C HIS A 270 -23.95 10.57 48.67
N ASP A 271 -23.04 11.43 49.13
CA ASP A 271 -21.70 11.06 49.59
C ASP A 271 -21.80 10.01 50.71
N GLU A 272 -21.18 8.85 50.52
CA GLU A 272 -20.61 8.08 51.62
C GLU A 272 -19.16 7.71 51.28
N GLU A 273 -18.32 7.99 52.27
CA GLU A 273 -16.87 7.82 52.29
C GLU A 273 -16.44 6.35 52.35
N ASP A 274 -15.15 6.18 52.02
CA ASP A 274 -14.22 5.18 52.55
C ASP A 274 -14.34 3.72 52.06
N ASP A 275 -13.31 3.26 51.36
CA ASP A 275 -12.27 2.44 51.99
C ASP A 275 -11.28 1.95 50.93
N GLY A 276 -9.99 2.16 51.20
CA GLY A 276 -8.91 1.74 50.32
C GLY A 276 -8.78 0.22 50.16
N ILE A 277 -7.99 -0.18 49.17
CA ILE A 277 -6.77 -0.99 49.31
C ILE A 277 -6.16 -1.23 47.91
N PRO A 278 -4.81 -1.30 47.79
CA PRO A 278 -4.09 -1.20 46.52
C PRO A 278 -3.79 -2.57 45.91
N PHE A 279 -3.64 -2.63 44.58
CA PHE A 279 -2.52 -3.24 43.83
C PHE A 279 -2.65 -2.90 42.35
#